data_AF-A0A9J6AQS4-F1
#
_entry.id   AF-A0A9J6AQS4-F1
#
_cell.length_a   1.000
_cell.length_b   1.000
_cell.length_c   1.000
_cell.angle_alpha   90.00
_cell.angle_beta   90.00
_cell.angle_gamma   90.00
#
_symmetry.space_group_name_H-M   'P 1'
#
loop_
_entity.id
_entity.type
_entity.pdbx_description
1 polymer ?
#
loop_
_entity_poly.entity_id
_entity_poly.type
_entity_poly.pdbx_seq_one_letter_code
_entity_poly.pdbx_strand_id
1 'polypeptide(L)'
;MIFLHVSEIEKDIFNKMMSMNFEIDSSKKVMSVWMFLKSYHFNSFYEKISTCDEMVFKNLFVEAKSVLTFLESSSSSTFQDVCPLTSQCLNSSLNEILLKKEKVNNQVSLICDMICCDNFKDSFMEMNLPSDFKLNPLAKEWYPPIKAHEIHRSLFMTLTPDPFSKRKIFDFFQSYLYRLFGPDSVHAVFIYHKGGVRANFGKIVFKNSSICAWLLQGKEAKFRMEPGCIWLRKYIPRQ
;
A
#
# COMPACT_ATOMS: atom_id res chain seq x y z
N MET A 1 -8.11 -0.43 7.31
CA MET A 1 -7.06 0.24 6.51
C MET A 1 -5.87 -0.69 6.55
N ILE A 2 -5.52 -1.32 5.43
CA ILE A 2 -4.50 -2.37 5.36
C ILE A 2 -3.15 -1.67 5.16
N PHE A 3 -2.23 -1.86 6.09
CA PHE A 3 -0.84 -1.44 5.95
C PHE A 3 -0.06 -2.61 5.35
N LEU A 4 0.49 -2.46 4.14
CA LEU A 4 1.36 -3.48 3.56
C LEU A 4 2.77 -2.92 3.43
N HIS A 5 3.56 -3.20 4.45
CA HIS A 5 5.00 -3.25 4.30
C HIS A 5 5.35 -4.58 3.63
N VAL A 6 6.01 -4.53 2.47
CA VAL A 6 6.55 -5.73 1.82
C VAL A 6 7.76 -6.21 2.63
N SER A 7 7.53 -7.26 3.42
CA SER A 7 8.56 -8.03 4.13
C SER A 7 9.52 -8.72 3.16
N GLU A 8 10.71 -9.08 3.63
CA GLU A 8 11.69 -9.81 2.82
C GLU A 8 11.11 -11.12 2.26
N ILE A 9 10.28 -11.83 3.04
CA ILE A 9 9.58 -13.03 2.57
C ILE A 9 8.68 -12.74 1.35
N GLU A 10 8.01 -11.58 1.34
CA GLU A 10 7.18 -11.18 0.18
C GLU A 10 8.06 -10.87 -1.05
N LYS A 11 9.24 -10.28 -0.86
CA LYS A 11 10.22 -10.08 -1.94
C LYS A 11 10.75 -11.41 -2.47
N ASP A 12 11.11 -12.34 -1.58
CA ASP A 12 11.60 -13.66 -1.94
C ASP A 12 10.58 -14.45 -2.76
N ILE A 13 9.32 -14.40 -2.34
CA ILE A 13 8.21 -15.04 -3.07
C ILE A 13 8.06 -14.43 -4.47
N PHE A 14 8.12 -13.11 -4.59
CA PHE A 14 8.03 -12.45 -5.89
C PHE A 14 9.24 -12.75 -6.78
N ASN A 15 10.45 -12.75 -6.22
CA ASN A 15 11.67 -13.13 -6.93
C ASN A 15 11.62 -14.60 -7.39
N LYS A 16 11.04 -15.50 -6.59
CA LYS A 16 10.76 -16.89 -6.96
C LYS A 16 9.78 -17.00 -8.13
N MET A 17 8.78 -16.11 -8.25
CA MET A 17 7.95 -16.03 -9.46
C MET A 17 8.78 -15.63 -10.69
N MET A 18 9.67 -14.65 -10.52
CA MET A 18 10.53 -14.16 -11.61
C MET A 18 11.52 -15.24 -12.07
N SER A 19 12.11 -16.00 -11.15
CA SER A 19 13.02 -17.11 -11.48
C SER A 19 12.30 -18.25 -12.20
N MET A 20 10.99 -18.41 -11.97
CA MET A 20 10.12 -19.36 -12.71
C MET A 20 9.60 -18.80 -14.05
N ASN A 21 10.05 -17.60 -14.45
CA ASN A 21 9.68 -16.92 -15.69
C ASN A 21 8.16 -16.65 -15.81
N PHE A 22 7.51 -16.34 -14.69
CA PHE A 22 6.14 -15.85 -14.73
C PHE A 22 6.09 -14.40 -15.22
N GLU A 23 5.05 -14.08 -15.98
CA GLU A 23 4.81 -12.72 -16.45
C GLU A 23 4.66 -11.76 -15.26
N ILE A 24 5.32 -10.61 -15.37
CA ILE A 24 5.41 -9.61 -14.29
C ILE A 24 4.03 -9.13 -13.86
N ASP A 25 3.16 -8.75 -14.80
CA ASP A 25 1.86 -8.19 -14.46
C ASP A 25 0.91 -9.24 -13.87
N SER A 26 0.95 -10.47 -14.41
CA SER A 26 0.30 -11.62 -13.78
C SER A 26 0.82 -11.86 -12.36
N SER A 27 2.13 -11.76 -12.14
CA SER A 27 2.78 -11.96 -10.84
C SER A 27 2.37 -10.91 -9.81
N LYS A 28 2.28 -9.63 -10.21
CA LYS A 28 1.78 -8.55 -9.34
C LYS A 28 0.34 -8.79 -8.91
N LYS A 29 -0.52 -9.20 -9.84
CA LYS A 29 -1.92 -9.52 -9.52
C LYS A 29 -2.00 -10.71 -8.56
N VAL A 30 -1.26 -11.80 -8.80
CA VAL A 30 -1.23 -12.95 -7.88
C VAL A 30 -0.71 -12.54 -6.51
N MET A 31 0.35 -11.74 -6.46
CA MET A 31 0.90 -11.23 -5.22
C MET A 31 -0.11 -10.38 -4.43
N SER A 32 -0.94 -9.60 -5.13
CA SER A 32 -1.99 -8.81 -4.48
C SER A 32 -3.07 -9.69 -3.82
N VAL A 33 -3.39 -10.84 -4.39
CA VAL A 33 -4.29 -11.83 -3.77
C VAL A 33 -3.66 -12.42 -2.52
N TRP A 34 -2.39 -12.81 -2.58
CA TRP A 34 -1.69 -13.37 -1.40
C TRP A 34 -1.56 -12.33 -0.29
N MET A 35 -1.24 -11.08 -0.63
CA MET A 35 -1.14 -9.98 0.33
C MET A 35 -2.50 -9.61 0.93
N PHE A 36 -3.57 -9.76 0.15
CA PHE A 36 -4.92 -9.70 0.67
C PHE A 36 -5.15 -10.81 1.72
N LEU A 37 -4.77 -12.06 1.45
CA LEU A 37 -4.89 -13.15 2.43
C LEU A 37 -4.08 -12.88 3.71
N LYS A 38 -2.90 -12.27 3.60
CA LYS A 38 -2.12 -11.83 4.77
C LYS A 38 -2.92 -10.92 5.71
N SER A 39 -3.75 -10.04 5.14
CA SER A 39 -4.58 -9.11 5.93
C SER A 39 -5.64 -9.81 6.80
N TYR A 40 -5.90 -11.10 6.56
CA TYR A 40 -6.75 -11.96 7.38
C TYR A 40 -5.97 -12.79 8.41
N HIS A 41 -4.75 -12.36 8.76
CA HIS A 41 -3.87 -12.98 9.77
C HIS A 41 -3.36 -14.38 9.42
N PHE A 42 -3.37 -14.76 8.14
CA PHE A 42 -2.80 -16.02 7.67
C PHE A 42 -1.27 -15.93 7.51
N ASN A 43 -0.56 -15.60 8.59
CA ASN A 43 0.90 -15.39 8.54
C ASN A 43 1.67 -16.67 8.15
N SER A 44 1.19 -17.84 8.58
CA SER A 44 1.78 -19.15 8.24
C SER A 44 1.72 -19.50 6.75
N PHE A 45 0.89 -18.80 5.97
CA PHE A 45 0.77 -19.01 4.53
C PHE A 45 2.07 -18.67 3.80
N TYR A 46 2.70 -17.56 4.20
CA TYR A 46 3.90 -17.03 3.55
C TYR A 46 5.13 -17.89 3.79
N GLU A 47 5.27 -18.39 5.02
CA GLU A 47 6.32 -19.35 5.37
C GLU A 47 6.17 -20.61 4.51
N LYS A 48 4.96 -21.18 4.43
CA LYS A 48 4.68 -22.37 3.61
C LYS A 48 4.94 -22.16 2.12
N ILE A 49 4.58 -20.99 1.56
CA ILE A 49 4.84 -20.66 0.15
C ILE A 49 6.33 -20.50 -0.11
N SER A 50 7.05 -19.86 0.81
CA SER A 50 8.49 -19.64 0.63
C SER A 50 9.24 -20.97 0.55
N THR A 51 8.84 -21.95 1.37
CA THR A 51 9.51 -23.25 1.47
C THR A 51 8.95 -24.34 0.56
N CYS A 52 7.82 -24.13 -0.12
CA CYS A 52 7.24 -25.19 -0.97
C CYS A 52 8.08 -25.45 -2.22
N ASP A 53 7.99 -26.66 -2.75
CA ASP A 53 8.63 -27.03 -4.02
C ASP A 53 8.03 -26.26 -5.20
N GLU A 54 8.74 -26.26 -6.33
CA GLU A 54 8.32 -25.48 -7.50
C GLU A 54 6.97 -25.91 -8.08
N MET A 55 6.63 -27.20 -7.99
CA MET A 55 5.38 -27.73 -8.54
C MET A 55 4.19 -27.25 -7.71
N VAL A 56 4.31 -27.32 -6.37
CA VAL A 56 3.30 -26.77 -5.46
C VAL A 56 3.18 -25.26 -5.64
N PHE A 57 4.29 -24.54 -5.78
CA PHE A 57 4.28 -23.10 -6.02
C PHE A 57 3.55 -22.73 -7.32
N LYS A 58 3.83 -23.43 -8.43
CA LYS A 58 3.15 -23.26 -9.71
C LYS A 58 1.64 -23.50 -9.59
N ASN A 59 1.24 -24.54 -8.87
CA ASN A 59 -0.17 -24.84 -8.68
C ASN A 59 -0.88 -23.77 -7.81
N LEU A 60 -0.24 -23.28 -6.75
CA LEU A 60 -0.76 -22.15 -5.96
C LEU A 60 -0.91 -20.87 -6.78
N PHE A 61 0.03 -20.61 -7.69
CA PHE A 61 -0.05 -19.50 -8.63
C PHE A 61 -1.25 -19.64 -9.58
N VAL A 62 -1.51 -20.84 -10.10
CA VAL A 62 -2.68 -21.13 -10.94
C VAL A 62 -3.99 -20.95 -10.17
N GLU A 63 -4.08 -21.44 -8.92
CA GLU A 63 -5.26 -21.22 -8.07
C GLU A 63 -5.52 -19.73 -7.85
N ALA A 64 -4.47 -18.94 -7.57
CA ALA A 64 -4.61 -17.50 -7.39
C ALA A 64 -5.08 -16.79 -8.67
N LYS A 65 -4.65 -17.25 -9.86
CA LYS A 65 -5.20 -16.75 -11.13
C LYS A 65 -6.68 -17.09 -11.29
N SER A 66 -7.10 -18.28 -10.89
CA SER A 66 -8.51 -18.66 -10.91
C SER A 66 -9.35 -17.80 -9.96
N VAL A 67 -8.80 -17.42 -8.79
CA VAL A 67 -9.42 -16.43 -7.89
C VAL A 67 -9.60 -15.09 -8.59
N LEU A 68 -8.55 -14.57 -9.26
CA LEU A 68 -8.63 -13.29 -9.98
C LEU A 68 -9.70 -13.32 -11.06
N THR A 69 -9.71 -14.36 -11.90
CA THR A 69 -10.74 -14.55 -12.94
C THR A 69 -12.14 -14.60 -12.33
N PHE A 70 -12.31 -15.28 -11.20
CA PHE A 70 -13.58 -15.30 -10.47
C PHE A 70 -13.98 -13.92 -9.97
N LEU A 71 -13.06 -13.15 -9.36
CA LEU A 71 -13.33 -11.81 -8.84
C LEU A 71 -13.70 -10.82 -9.95
N GLU A 72 -13.08 -10.94 -11.12
CA GLU A 72 -13.33 -10.11 -12.30
C GLU A 72 -14.65 -10.49 -13.01
N SER A 73 -15.16 -11.72 -12.84
CA SER A 73 -16.37 -12.16 -13.54
C SER A 73 -17.62 -11.41 -13.04
N SER A 74 -18.53 -11.06 -13.94
CA SER A 74 -19.86 -10.54 -13.58
C SER A 74 -20.85 -11.65 -13.21
N SER A 75 -20.46 -12.93 -13.35
CA SER A 75 -21.30 -14.09 -13.07
C SER A 75 -21.48 -14.31 -11.56
N SER A 76 -22.71 -14.65 -11.18
CA SER A 76 -23.12 -15.09 -9.84
C SER A 76 -22.76 -16.55 -9.54
N SER A 77 -21.86 -17.14 -10.33
CA SER A 77 -21.43 -18.53 -10.20
C SER A 77 -20.90 -18.81 -8.79
N THR A 78 -21.35 -19.91 -8.19
CA THR A 78 -20.89 -20.39 -6.89
C THR A 78 -19.39 -20.69 -6.94
N PHE A 79 -18.62 -20.07 -6.04
CA PHE A 79 -17.20 -20.36 -5.84
C PHE A 79 -17.06 -21.69 -5.09
N GLN A 80 -17.19 -22.82 -5.79
CA GLN A 80 -16.98 -24.14 -5.20
C GLN A 80 -15.60 -24.68 -5.59
N ASP A 81 -14.77 -24.93 -4.57
CA ASP A 81 -13.49 -25.67 -4.65
C ASP A 81 -12.41 -25.16 -5.61
N VAL A 82 -12.32 -23.84 -5.82
CA VAL A 82 -11.31 -23.28 -6.74
C VAL A 82 -9.89 -23.26 -6.14
N CYS A 83 -9.73 -23.43 -4.82
CA CYS A 83 -8.43 -23.27 -4.15
C CYS A 83 -8.10 -24.35 -3.10
N PRO A 84 -8.04 -25.64 -3.48
CA PRO A 84 -7.75 -26.72 -2.54
C PRO A 84 -6.36 -26.59 -1.89
N LEU A 85 -5.32 -26.25 -2.64
CA LEU A 85 -3.95 -26.12 -2.11
C LEU A 85 -3.82 -24.87 -1.24
N THR A 86 -4.41 -23.75 -1.66
CA THR A 86 -4.40 -22.53 -0.85
C THR A 86 -5.14 -22.79 0.48
N SER A 87 -6.30 -23.45 0.45
CA SER A 87 -7.04 -23.82 1.66
C SER A 87 -6.24 -24.76 2.57
N GLN A 88 -5.49 -25.70 1.99
CA GLN A 88 -4.57 -26.59 2.73
C GLN A 88 -3.40 -25.81 3.34
N CYS A 89 -2.83 -24.83 2.63
CA CYS A 89 -1.78 -23.97 3.19
C CYS A 89 -2.31 -23.11 4.35
N LEU A 90 -3.56 -22.65 4.26
CA LEU A 90 -4.20 -21.80 5.25
C LEU A 90 -4.80 -22.56 6.44
N ASN A 91 -4.94 -23.89 6.34
CA ASN A 91 -5.72 -24.70 7.28
C ASN A 91 -7.15 -24.14 7.49
N SER A 92 -7.72 -23.51 6.46
CA SER A 92 -9.00 -22.79 6.56
C SER A 92 -9.70 -22.72 5.20
N SER A 93 -11.03 -22.63 5.22
CA SER A 93 -11.84 -22.45 4.02
C SER A 93 -11.87 -20.97 3.62
N LEU A 94 -11.60 -20.69 2.35
CA LEU A 94 -11.67 -19.33 1.80
C LEU A 94 -13.10 -18.93 1.36
N ASN A 95 -14.05 -19.85 1.39
CA ASN A 95 -15.38 -19.63 0.81
C ASN A 95 -16.11 -18.46 1.46
N GLU A 96 -16.09 -18.34 2.79
CA GLU A 96 -16.75 -17.23 3.50
C GLU A 96 -16.13 -15.85 3.18
N ILE A 97 -14.83 -15.81 2.92
CA ILE A 97 -14.10 -14.59 2.57
C ILE A 97 -14.43 -14.19 1.13
N LEU A 98 -14.35 -15.15 0.21
CA LEU A 98 -14.53 -14.94 -1.23
C LEU A 98 -16.00 -14.75 -1.64
N LEU A 99 -16.96 -15.16 -0.80
CA LEU A 99 -18.38 -14.82 -0.95
C LEU A 99 -18.63 -13.30 -0.93
N LYS A 100 -17.76 -12.51 -0.30
CA LYS A 100 -17.83 -11.03 -0.30
C LYS A 100 -17.14 -10.44 -1.52
N LYS A 101 -17.46 -10.98 -2.71
CA LYS A 101 -16.78 -10.75 -3.99
C LYS A 101 -16.39 -9.30 -4.28
N GLU A 102 -17.35 -8.37 -4.23
CA GLU A 102 -17.11 -6.96 -4.55
C GLU A 102 -16.10 -6.31 -3.58
N LYS A 103 -16.23 -6.59 -2.28
CA LYS A 103 -15.31 -6.09 -1.26
C LYS A 103 -13.90 -6.66 -1.44
N VAL A 104 -13.81 -7.97 -1.74
CA VAL A 104 -12.53 -8.64 -2.00
C VAL A 104 -11.88 -8.04 -3.23
N ASN A 105 -12.61 -7.91 -4.34
CA ASN A 105 -12.09 -7.37 -5.59
C ASN A 105 -11.55 -5.94 -5.41
N ASN A 106 -12.30 -5.08 -4.72
CA ASN A 106 -11.86 -3.71 -4.42
C ASN A 106 -10.58 -3.69 -3.57
N GLN A 107 -10.44 -4.59 -2.60
CA GLN A 107 -9.23 -4.66 -1.78
C GLN A 107 -8.03 -5.22 -2.54
N VAL A 108 -8.23 -6.28 -3.33
CA VAL A 108 -7.17 -6.86 -4.18
C VAL A 108 -6.67 -5.83 -5.19
N SER A 109 -7.57 -5.07 -5.83
CA SER A 109 -7.22 -3.99 -6.76
C SER A 109 -6.36 -2.91 -6.10
N LEU A 110 -6.77 -2.42 -4.92
CA LEU A 110 -6.00 -1.41 -4.16
C LEU A 110 -4.60 -1.90 -3.79
N ILE A 111 -4.46 -3.19 -3.43
CA ILE A 111 -3.17 -3.79 -3.12
C ILE A 111 -2.32 -3.90 -4.39
N CYS A 112 -2.92 -4.30 -5.51
CA CYS A 112 -2.23 -4.38 -6.79
C CYS A 112 -1.69 -3.01 -7.22
N ASP A 113 -2.49 -1.95 -7.12
CA ASP A 113 -2.06 -0.58 -7.41
C ASP A 113 -0.87 -0.17 -6.51
N MET A 114 -0.91 -0.52 -5.23
CA MET A 114 0.18 -0.25 -4.29
C MET A 114 1.48 -1.01 -4.66
N ILE A 115 1.37 -2.26 -5.09
CA ILE A 115 2.49 -3.07 -5.60
C ILE A 115 3.07 -2.44 -6.86
N CYS A 116 2.22 -1.99 -7.78
CA CYS A 116 2.60 -1.34 -9.05
C CYS A 116 3.29 0.01 -8.84
N CYS A 117 2.91 0.77 -7.81
CA CYS A 117 3.45 2.10 -7.57
C CYS A 117 4.91 2.06 -7.11
N ASP A 118 5.28 1.34 -6.03
CA ASP A 118 6.59 1.63 -5.40
C ASP A 118 7.34 0.45 -4.71
N ASN A 119 6.76 -0.74 -4.49
CA ASN A 119 7.36 -1.69 -3.52
C ASN A 119 8.29 -2.80 -4.08
N PHE A 120 8.25 -3.10 -5.39
CA PHE A 120 9.08 -4.16 -6.01
C PHE A 120 10.06 -3.61 -7.07
N LYS A 121 10.14 -2.28 -7.23
CA LYS A 121 11.06 -1.66 -8.19
C LYS A 121 12.53 -1.98 -7.85
N ASP A 122 12.86 -2.04 -6.56
CA ASP A 122 14.23 -2.28 -6.11
C ASP A 122 14.65 -3.76 -6.23
N SER A 123 13.75 -4.72 -6.00
CA SER A 123 14.07 -6.16 -6.12
C SER A 123 14.16 -6.62 -7.59
N PHE A 124 13.48 -5.92 -8.49
CA PHE A 124 13.50 -6.22 -9.93
C PHE A 124 14.81 -5.78 -10.61
N MET A 125 15.48 -4.76 -10.08
CA MET A 125 16.70 -4.19 -10.68
C MET A 125 17.90 -5.16 -10.62
N GLU A 126 17.91 -6.16 -9.73
CA GLU A 126 19.06 -7.08 -9.59
C GLU A 126 18.98 -8.34 -10.45
N MET A 127 17.80 -8.81 -10.86
CA MET A 127 17.69 -10.15 -11.47
C MET A 127 17.39 -10.20 -12.97
N ASN A 128 17.00 -9.09 -13.62
CA ASN A 128 16.59 -9.13 -15.03
C ASN A 128 16.90 -7.85 -15.83
N LEU A 129 18.12 -7.32 -15.76
CA LEU A 129 18.61 -6.45 -16.83
C LEU A 129 19.57 -7.23 -17.74
N PRO A 130 19.20 -7.50 -19.01
CA PRO A 130 20.21 -7.56 -20.05
C PRO A 130 20.98 -6.24 -19.95
N SER A 131 22.30 -6.32 -19.84
CA SER A 131 23.23 -5.20 -19.63
C SER A 131 23.29 -4.20 -20.81
N ASP A 132 22.22 -4.07 -21.58
CA ASP A 132 22.13 -3.36 -22.87
C ASP A 132 21.13 -2.20 -22.89
N PHE A 133 20.38 -1.94 -21.82
CA PHE A 133 19.73 -0.63 -21.69
C PHE A 133 20.79 0.42 -21.34
N LYS A 134 21.51 0.88 -22.37
CA LYS A 134 22.18 2.18 -22.37
C LYS A 134 21.11 3.24 -22.15
N LEU A 135 20.79 3.52 -20.89
CA LEU A 135 20.28 4.83 -20.49
C LEU A 135 21.18 5.86 -21.17
N ASN A 136 20.58 6.87 -21.79
CA ASN A 136 21.36 7.92 -22.43
C ASN A 136 22.36 8.46 -21.38
N PRO A 137 23.69 8.30 -21.57
CA PRO A 137 24.68 8.73 -20.58
C PRO A 137 24.71 10.26 -20.43
N LEU A 138 24.02 10.97 -21.33
CA LEU A 138 23.81 12.41 -21.30
C LEU A 138 22.45 12.81 -20.70
N ALA A 139 21.60 11.84 -20.32
CA ALA A 139 20.36 12.15 -19.61
C ALA A 139 20.70 12.69 -18.22
N LYS A 140 20.39 13.97 -18.02
CA LYS A 140 20.51 14.61 -16.73
C LYS A 140 19.58 13.89 -15.75
N GLU A 141 20.13 13.46 -14.61
CA GLU A 141 19.36 12.88 -13.51
C GLU A 141 18.14 13.77 -13.22
N TRP A 142 16.95 13.18 -13.11
CA TRP A 142 15.71 13.93 -12.92
C TRP A 142 15.73 14.60 -11.54
N TYR A 143 16.23 15.83 -11.52
CA TYR A 143 16.12 16.76 -10.40
C TYR A 143 15.03 17.76 -10.77
N PRO A 144 13.77 17.59 -10.32
CA PRO A 144 12.79 18.65 -10.44
C PRO A 144 13.35 19.86 -9.67
N PRO A 145 13.72 20.96 -10.34
CA PRO A 145 14.40 22.08 -9.68
C PRO A 145 13.48 22.84 -8.71
N ILE A 146 12.18 22.55 -8.77
CA ILE A 146 11.13 23.29 -8.10
C ILE A 146 10.52 22.37 -7.05
N LYS A 147 10.96 22.53 -5.79
CA LYS A 147 10.18 22.04 -4.66
C LYS A 147 8.78 22.63 -4.80
N ALA A 148 7.76 21.77 -4.89
CA ALA A 148 6.38 22.21 -5.00
C ALA A 148 6.09 23.26 -3.91
N HIS A 149 5.40 24.34 -4.29
CA HIS A 149 5.09 25.43 -3.36
C HIS A 149 4.41 24.87 -2.12
N GLU A 150 4.69 25.45 -0.93
CA GLU A 150 4.21 24.92 0.36
C GLU A 150 2.72 24.57 0.36
N ILE A 151 1.92 25.40 -0.32
CA ILE A 151 0.47 25.25 -0.48
C ILE A 151 0.10 23.88 -1.09
N HIS A 152 0.84 23.41 -2.10
CA HIS A 152 0.54 22.15 -2.79
C HIS A 152 0.98 20.90 -2.01
N ARG A 153 1.88 21.08 -1.05
CA ARG A 153 2.35 20.04 -0.14
C ARG A 153 1.78 20.20 1.28
N SER A 154 0.68 20.95 1.43
CA SER A 154 0.01 21.18 2.70
C SER A 154 -1.38 20.54 2.75
N LEU A 155 -1.74 20.01 3.92
CA LEU A 155 -3.11 19.60 4.25
C LEU A 155 -3.61 20.38 5.47
N PHE A 156 -4.89 20.72 5.44
CA PHE A 156 -5.61 21.25 6.59
C PHE A 156 -5.96 20.09 7.53
N MET A 157 -5.78 20.32 8.84
CA MET A 157 -6.06 19.34 9.87
C MET A 157 -7.16 19.84 10.81
N THR A 158 -8.12 18.97 11.13
CA THR A 158 -9.04 19.15 12.25
C THR A 158 -8.75 18.08 13.30
N LEU A 159 -8.62 18.49 14.55
CA LEU A 159 -8.31 17.66 15.70
C LEU A 159 -9.59 17.47 16.52
N THR A 160 -9.80 16.27 17.05
CA THR A 160 -10.81 16.03 18.09
C THR A 160 -10.51 16.83 19.38
N PRO A 161 -11.47 16.98 20.31
CA PRO A 161 -11.38 17.92 21.43
C PRO A 161 -10.15 17.77 22.34
N ASP A 162 -9.57 16.57 22.39
CA ASP A 162 -8.34 16.34 23.14
C ASP A 162 -7.12 16.89 22.41
N PRO A 163 -6.38 17.82 23.03
CA PRO A 163 -5.29 18.51 22.37
C PRO A 163 -4.12 17.55 22.12
N PHE A 164 -3.80 17.32 20.85
CA PHE A 164 -2.56 16.68 20.47
C PHE A 164 -1.44 17.71 20.42
N SER A 165 -0.26 17.36 20.97
CA SER A 165 0.92 18.20 20.80
C SER A 165 1.38 18.16 19.34
N LYS A 166 1.96 19.28 18.87
CA LYS A 166 2.60 19.38 17.55
C LYS A 166 3.56 18.22 17.30
N ARG A 167 4.36 17.87 18.31
CA ARG A 167 5.32 16.78 18.27
C ARG A 167 4.65 15.42 18.08
N LYS A 168 3.58 15.13 18.82
CA LYS A 168 2.85 13.85 18.69
C LYS A 168 2.26 13.67 17.29
N ILE A 169 1.72 14.74 16.68
CA ILE A 169 1.22 14.70 15.29
C ILE A 169 2.38 14.49 14.31
N PHE A 170 3.48 15.21 14.49
CA PHE A 170 4.67 15.07 13.65
C PHE A 170 5.19 13.64 13.69
N ASP A 171 5.43 13.09 14.89
CA ASP A 171 5.96 11.75 15.08
C ASP A 171 5.00 10.68 14.53
N PHE A 172 3.69 10.87 14.71
CA PHE A 172 2.68 9.99 14.13
C PHE A 172 2.78 9.94 12.61
N PHE A 173 2.71 11.08 11.92
CA PHE A 173 2.75 11.11 10.45
C PHE A 173 4.13 10.74 9.91
N GLN A 174 5.20 11.13 10.59
CA GLN A 174 6.56 10.76 10.21
C GLN A 174 6.74 9.25 10.29
N SER A 175 6.32 8.60 11.39
CA SER A 175 6.36 7.15 11.52
C SER A 175 5.42 6.44 10.54
N TYR A 176 4.23 6.98 10.32
CA TYR A 176 3.23 6.43 9.42
C TYR A 176 3.69 6.47 7.95
N LEU A 177 4.37 7.54 7.54
CA LEU A 177 4.86 7.74 6.16
C LEU A 177 6.26 7.21 5.92
N TYR A 178 7.06 6.99 6.97
CA TYR A 178 8.48 6.60 6.88
C TYR A 178 8.71 5.43 5.91
N ARG A 179 7.83 4.43 5.94
CA ARG A 179 7.96 3.22 5.13
C ARG A 179 7.64 3.41 3.65
N LEU A 180 6.89 4.45 3.29
CA LEU A 180 6.43 4.69 1.91
C LEU A 180 7.21 5.82 1.23
N PHE A 181 7.54 6.86 1.98
CA PHE A 181 8.14 8.09 1.45
C PHE A 181 9.53 8.38 2.02
N GLY A 182 10.03 7.47 2.87
CA GLY A 182 11.35 7.57 3.49
C GLY A 182 11.43 8.56 4.66
N PRO A 183 12.65 8.76 5.18
CA PRO A 183 12.89 9.76 6.22
C PRO A 183 12.49 11.17 5.73
N ASP A 184 12.10 12.01 6.69
CA ASP A 184 11.72 13.42 6.48
C ASP A 184 10.49 13.65 5.58
N SER A 185 9.55 12.70 5.59
CA SER A 185 8.27 12.83 4.89
C SER A 185 7.46 14.05 5.36
N VAL A 186 7.51 14.34 6.66
CA VAL A 186 6.84 15.49 7.26
C VAL A 186 7.82 16.66 7.36
N HIS A 187 7.48 17.79 6.75
CA HIS A 187 8.29 18.99 6.81
C HIS A 187 7.96 19.84 8.04
N ALA A 188 6.68 20.07 8.31
CA ALA A 188 6.26 20.90 9.43
C ALA A 188 4.81 20.63 9.85
N VAL A 189 4.51 20.89 11.12
CA VAL A 189 3.15 20.88 11.68
C VAL A 189 2.89 22.22 12.36
N PHE A 190 1.73 22.81 12.07
CA PHE A 190 1.24 24.07 12.63
C PHE A 190 -0.10 23.82 13.32
N ILE A 191 -0.26 24.34 14.54
CA ILE A 191 -1.49 24.27 15.32
C ILE A 191 -1.92 25.73 15.57
N TYR A 192 -3.18 26.05 15.29
CA TYR A 192 -3.67 27.43 15.36
C TYR A 192 -4.59 27.64 16.56
N HIS A 193 -4.22 28.55 17.44
CA HIS A 193 -5.03 28.93 18.60
C HIS A 193 -5.90 30.14 18.25
N LYS A 194 -7.21 30.07 18.50
CA LYS A 194 -8.11 31.23 18.41
C LYS A 194 -8.41 31.70 19.84
N GLY A 195 -7.87 32.88 20.20
CA GLY A 195 -8.14 33.64 21.44
C GLY A 195 -8.68 32.84 22.64
N GLY A 196 -7.80 32.19 23.40
CA GLY A 196 -8.15 31.52 24.67
C GLY A 196 -8.81 30.14 24.54
N VAL A 197 -9.24 29.72 23.35
CA VAL A 197 -9.81 28.39 23.12
C VAL A 197 -8.71 27.42 22.66
N ARG A 198 -8.74 26.18 23.18
CA ARG A 198 -7.84 25.10 22.72
C ARG A 198 -7.93 24.95 21.20
N ALA A 199 -6.78 24.79 20.56
CA ALA A 199 -6.71 24.66 19.10
C ALA A 199 -7.24 23.30 18.66
N ASN A 200 -8.32 23.31 17.89
CA ASN A 200 -8.89 22.10 17.28
C ASN A 200 -8.55 22.00 15.79
N PHE A 201 -7.66 22.84 15.28
CA PHE A 201 -7.28 22.80 13.87
C PHE A 201 -5.83 23.26 13.63
N GLY A 202 -5.31 22.87 12.48
CA GLY A 202 -3.92 23.06 12.12
C GLY A 202 -3.64 22.87 10.63
N LYS A 203 -2.36 22.91 10.29
CA LYS A 203 -1.84 22.61 8.96
C LYS A 203 -0.65 21.68 9.09
N ILE A 204 -0.57 20.65 8.27
CA ILE A 204 0.62 19.81 8.12
C ILE A 204 1.20 20.05 6.72
N VAL A 205 2.53 20.13 6.66
CA VAL A 205 3.30 20.34 5.44
C VAL A 205 4.19 19.13 5.25
N PHE A 206 4.15 18.54 4.07
CA PHE A 206 4.95 17.40 3.68
C PHE A 206 6.11 17.81 2.78
N LYS A 207 7.07 16.91 2.58
CA LYS A 207 8.21 17.12 1.69
C LYS A 207 7.80 17.11 0.22
N ASN A 208 6.85 16.25 -0.15
CA ASN A 208 6.34 16.09 -1.51
C ASN A 208 4.81 16.22 -1.55
N SER A 209 4.27 16.81 -2.62
CA SER A 209 2.82 16.92 -2.86
C SER A 209 2.16 15.57 -3.16
N SER A 210 2.92 14.56 -3.60
CA SER A 210 2.41 13.19 -3.79
C SER A 210 1.85 12.59 -2.49
N ILE A 211 2.46 12.91 -1.34
CA ILE A 211 1.98 12.49 -0.02
C ILE A 211 0.57 13.01 0.25
N CYS A 212 0.27 14.26 -0.14
CA CYS A 212 -1.06 14.84 0.03
C CYS A 212 -2.12 14.08 -0.78
N ALA A 213 -1.81 13.76 -2.05
CA ALA A 213 -2.71 13.02 -2.92
C ALA A 213 -2.96 11.61 -2.38
N TRP A 214 -1.89 10.94 -1.92
CA TRP A 214 -1.96 9.60 -1.36
C TRP A 214 -2.76 9.54 -0.07
N LEU A 215 -2.57 10.51 0.85
CA LEU A 215 -3.28 10.55 2.13
C LEU A 215 -4.79 10.81 1.96
N LEU A 216 -5.19 11.64 1.00
CA LEU A 216 -6.58 12.05 0.85
C LEU A 216 -7.47 11.04 0.10
N GLN A 217 -6.89 10.22 -0.80
CA GLN A 217 -7.61 9.22 -1.62
C GLN A 217 -8.96 9.72 -2.19
N GLY A 218 -9.05 11.02 -2.52
CA GLY A 218 -10.33 11.69 -2.75
C GLY A 218 -10.40 13.06 -2.08
N LYS A 219 -11.37 13.27 -1.17
CA LYS A 219 -11.66 14.58 -0.56
C LYS A 219 -11.11 14.76 0.86
N GLU A 220 -11.30 13.76 1.72
CA GLU A 220 -10.90 13.83 3.13
C GLU A 220 -10.45 12.46 3.64
N ALA A 221 -9.58 12.48 4.65
CA ALA A 221 -9.08 11.28 5.28
C ALA A 221 -9.10 11.39 6.80
N LYS A 222 -9.38 10.28 7.48
CA LYS A 222 -9.49 10.20 8.94
C LYS A 222 -8.45 9.24 9.49
N PHE A 223 -7.65 9.72 10.43
CA PHE A 223 -6.61 8.95 11.12
C PHE A 223 -6.96 8.83 12.60
N ARG A 224 -6.94 7.60 13.13
CA ARG A 224 -7.15 7.36 14.56
C ARG A 224 -5.82 7.57 15.28
N MET A 225 -5.81 8.41 16.30
CA MET A 225 -4.64 8.67 17.14
C MET A 225 -5.11 8.83 18.58
N GLU A 226 -4.87 7.84 19.44
CA GLU A 226 -5.49 7.79 20.77
C GLU A 226 -5.15 9.02 21.64
N PRO A 227 -6.14 9.60 22.34
CA PRO A 227 -7.53 9.14 22.50
C PRO A 227 -8.51 9.55 21.37
N GLY A 228 -8.04 10.28 20.36
CA GLY A 228 -8.90 10.96 19.38
C GLY A 228 -8.66 10.59 17.92
N CYS A 229 -8.97 11.54 17.03
CA CYS A 229 -8.80 11.41 15.59
C CYS A 229 -8.30 12.71 14.96
N ILE A 230 -7.58 12.58 13.86
CA ILE A 230 -7.15 13.68 13.00
C ILE A 230 -7.88 13.55 11.67
N TRP A 231 -8.54 14.62 11.25
CA TRP A 231 -9.15 14.71 9.93
C TRP A 231 -8.27 15.56 9.03
N LEU A 232 -7.95 15.06 7.84
CA LEU A 232 -7.17 15.75 6.83
C LEU A 232 -8.07 16.16 5.66
N ARG A 233 -7.85 17.38 5.17
CA ARG A 233 -8.52 17.94 3.98
C ARG A 233 -7.53 18.75 3.15
N LYS A 234 -7.86 18.99 1.88
CA LYS A 234 -7.06 19.87 1.02
C LYS A 234 -6.91 21.25 1.68
N TYR A 235 -5.67 21.74 1.78
CA TYR A 235 -5.40 23.06 2.31
C TYR A 235 -5.84 24.14 1.30
N ILE A 236 -6.63 25.10 1.78
CA ILE A 236 -7.04 26.28 1.03
C ILE A 236 -6.50 27.50 1.79
N PRO A 237 -5.58 28.29 1.20
CA PRO A 237 -5.10 29.52 1.81
C PRO A 237 -6.26 30.48 2.09
N ARG A 238 -6.19 31.23 3.19
CA ARG A 238 -7.11 32.35 3.39
C ARG A 238 -6.68 33.48 2.45
N GLN A 239 -7.62 33.98 1.66
CA GLN A 239 -7.49 35.23 0.91
C GLN A 239 -7.65 36.41 1.86
#